data_AF-G0P4C7-F1
#
_entry.id   AF-G0P4C7-F1
#
_cell.length_a   1.000
_cell.length_b   1.000
_cell.length_c   1.000
_cell.angle_alpha   90.00
_cell.angle_beta   90.00
_cell.angle_gamma   90.00
#
_symmetry.space_group_name_H-M   'P 1'
#
loop_
_entity.id
_entity.type
_entity.pdbx_description
1 polymer ?
#
loop_
_entity_poly.entity_id
_entity_poly.type
_entity_poly.pdbx_seq_one_letter_code
_entity_poly.pdbx_strand_id
1 'polypeptide(L)'
;MVLIFAIVGILFSSWELIARPFVHNYNGGFIYFSLNTWLQVSKEFIVMALVIYASFYIFILSLIAVQFVFRYLTLVNPRGASVFGGKGTIHWVSYSFVSATIYGSSLFIFGQSDDFSDVYMK
;
A
#
# COMPACT_ATOMS: atom_id res chain seq x y z
N MET A 1 -5.05 -2.73 -17.41
CA MET A 1 -5.29 -1.98 -16.15
C MET A 1 -6.18 -2.75 -15.16
N VAL A 2 -7.40 -3.19 -15.52
CA VAL A 2 -8.27 -3.97 -14.59
C VAL A 2 -7.65 -5.31 -14.16
N LEU A 3 -7.03 -6.05 -15.08
CA LEU A 3 -6.30 -7.28 -14.75
C LEU A 3 -5.16 -7.05 -13.75
N ILE A 4 -4.42 -5.94 -13.91
CA ILE A 4 -3.32 -5.57 -13.01
C ILE A 4 -3.88 -5.30 -11.61
N PHE A 5 -4.97 -4.54 -11.51
CA PHE A 5 -5.66 -4.30 -10.26
C PHE A 5 -6.08 -5.60 -9.56
N ALA A 6 -6.65 -6.56 -10.30
CA ALA A 6 -7.04 -7.85 -9.75
C ALA A 6 -5.84 -8.66 -9.24
N ILE A 7 -4.75 -8.74 -10.02
CA ILE A 7 -3.52 -9.44 -9.61
C ILE A 7 -2.94 -8.80 -8.34
N VAL A 8 -2.88 -7.47 -8.28
CA VAL A 8 -2.38 -6.74 -7.11
C VAL A 8 -3.26 -7.01 -5.89
N GLY A 9 -4.58 -7.06 -6.05
CA GLY A 9 -5.51 -7.43 -4.96
C GLY A 9 -5.26 -8.83 -4.42
N ILE A 10 -5.04 -9.82 -5.30
CA ILE A 10 -4.70 -11.19 -4.89
C ILE A 10 -3.37 -11.21 -4.14
N LEU A 11 -2.35 -10.50 -4.64
CA LEU A 11 -1.04 -10.39 -3.96
C LEU A 11 -1.18 -9.73 -2.60
N PHE A 12 -1.98 -8.67 -2.49
CA PHE A 12 -2.24 -7.97 -1.22
C PHE A 12 -2.91 -8.88 -0.19
N SER A 13 -3.99 -9.59 -0.57
CA SER A 13 -4.65 -10.54 0.32
C SER A 13 -3.73 -11.70 0.72
N SER A 14 -2.87 -12.16 -0.20
CA SER A 14 -1.88 -13.20 0.12
C SER A 14 -0.83 -12.68 1.10
N TRP A 15 -0.41 -11.42 0.95
CA TRP A 15 0.59 -10.78 1.80
C TRP A 15 0.06 -10.51 3.22
N GLU A 16 -1.24 -10.25 3.37
CA GLU A 16 -1.92 -10.10 4.67
C GLU A 16 -1.67 -11.29 5.59
N LEU A 17 -1.64 -12.52 5.05
CA LEU A 17 -1.40 -13.74 5.82
C LEU A 17 -0.01 -13.77 6.46
N ILE A 18 0.98 -13.14 5.80
CA ILE A 18 2.37 -13.03 6.25
C ILE A 18 2.49 -11.85 7.23
N ALA A 19 2.00 -10.67 6.84
CA ALA A 19 2.18 -9.45 7.64
C ALA A 19 1.30 -9.44 8.90
N ARG A 20 0.08 -10.02 8.85
CA ARG A 20 -0.97 -9.94 9.89
C ARG A 20 -1.03 -8.57 10.58
N PRO A 21 -1.30 -7.51 9.83
CA PRO A 21 -1.12 -6.14 10.27
C PRO A 21 -2.28 -5.66 11.16
N PHE A 22 -1.95 -4.95 12.23
CA PHE A 22 -2.91 -4.27 13.09
C PHE A 22 -2.44 -2.85 13.39
N VAL A 23 -3.39 -1.92 13.50
CA VAL A 23 -3.15 -0.54 13.87
C VAL A 23 -3.88 -0.24 15.17
N HIS A 24 -3.18 0.36 16.12
CA HIS A 24 -3.80 0.96 17.30
C HIS A 24 -3.53 2.47 17.27
N ASN A 25 -4.58 3.28 17.35
CA ASN A 25 -4.46 4.74 17.40
C ASN A 25 -4.81 5.20 18.81
N TYR A 26 -3.92 5.97 19.44
CA TYR A 26 -4.12 6.48 20.79
C TYR A 26 -3.57 7.91 20.92
N ASN A 27 -4.44 8.83 21.34
CA ASN A 27 -4.13 10.21 21.69
C ASN A 27 -3.22 10.98 20.68
N GLY A 28 -3.41 10.72 19.38
CA GLY A 28 -2.66 11.39 18.30
C GLY A 28 -1.41 10.64 17.83
N GLY A 29 -1.03 9.54 18.49
CA GLY A 29 -0.04 8.60 17.99
C GLY A 29 -0.68 7.31 17.45
N PHE A 30 0.13 6.50 16.77
CA PHE A 30 -0.29 5.18 16.30
C PHE A 30 0.80 4.13 16.51
N ILE A 31 0.37 2.88 16.67
CA ILE A 31 1.22 1.69 16.67
C ILE A 31 0.83 0.85 15.48
N TYR A 32 1.80 0.48 14.65
CA TYR A 32 1.60 -0.46 13.57
C TYR A 32 2.39 -1.73 13.84
N PHE A 33 1.67 -2.83 14.10
CA PHE A 33 2.27 -4.05 14.62
C PHE A 33 1.68 -5.29 13.96
N SER A 34 2.35 -6.42 14.18
CA SER A 34 1.95 -7.72 13.66
C SER A 34 1.58 -8.66 14.80
N LEU A 35 0.52 -9.44 14.60
CA LEU A 35 0.16 -10.59 15.48
C LEU A 35 0.56 -11.92 14.85
N ASN A 36 1.58 -11.95 14.01
CA ASN A 36 2.09 -13.18 13.45
C ASN A 36 2.81 -14.02 14.52
N THR A 37 2.25 -15.18 14.84
CA THR A 37 2.78 -16.14 15.82
C THR A 37 3.31 -17.42 15.18
N TRP A 38 3.08 -17.65 13.88
CA TRP A 38 3.37 -18.92 13.21
C TRP A 38 4.66 -18.90 12.40
N LEU A 39 5.08 -17.73 11.90
CA LEU A 39 6.37 -17.53 11.25
C LEU A 39 7.46 -17.29 12.29
N GLN A 40 8.39 -18.23 12.43
CA GLN A 40 9.60 -18.09 13.28
C GLN A 40 10.70 -17.31 12.52
N VAL A 41 10.38 -16.07 12.14
CA VAL A 41 11.28 -15.17 11.38
C VAL A 41 11.72 -14.00 12.25
N SER A 42 12.75 -13.28 11.78
CA SER A 42 13.28 -12.14 12.52
C SER A 42 12.27 -10.99 12.60
N LYS A 43 12.41 -10.14 13.63
CA LYS A 43 11.53 -8.98 13.83
C LYS A 43 11.64 -7.99 12.67
N GLU A 44 12.84 -7.81 12.12
CA GLU A 44 13.11 -6.92 10.99
C GLU A 44 12.34 -7.36 9.75
N PHE A 45 12.23 -8.68 9.52
CA PHE A 45 11.43 -9.22 8.43
C PHE A 45 9.94 -8.91 8.62
N ILE A 46 9.41 -9.05 9.83
CA ILE A 46 8.01 -8.72 10.13
C ILE A 46 7.73 -7.22 9.94
N VAL A 47 8.63 -6.34 10.40
CA VAL A 47 8.53 -4.90 10.17
C VAL A 47 8.52 -4.58 8.67
N MET A 48 9.42 -5.21 7.90
CA MET A 48 9.43 -5.06 6.44
C MET A 48 8.13 -5.57 5.81
N ALA A 49 7.59 -6.70 6.27
CA ALA A 49 6.33 -7.24 5.78
C ALA A 49 5.14 -6.31 6.03
N LEU A 50 5.10 -5.66 7.21
CA LEU A 50 4.13 -4.62 7.56
C LEU A 50 4.23 -3.42 6.61
N VAL A 51 5.45 -2.90 6.38
CA VAL A 51 5.66 -1.77 5.46
C VAL A 51 5.21 -2.11 4.04
N ILE A 52 5.58 -3.30 3.54
CA ILE A 52 5.16 -3.75 2.20
C ILE A 52 3.64 -3.86 2.11
N TYR A 53 2.97 -4.36 3.15
CA TYR A 53 1.51 -4.40 3.20
C TYR A 53 0.89 -3.00 3.11
N ALA A 54 1.42 -2.05 3.89
CA ALA A 54 0.96 -0.67 3.87
C ALA A 54 1.20 0.01 2.51
N SER A 55 2.32 -0.28 1.84
CA SER A 55 2.59 0.14 0.47
C SER A 55 1.60 -0.45 -0.53
N PHE A 56 1.27 -1.74 -0.43
CA PHE A 56 0.25 -2.34 -1.30
C PHE A 56 -1.10 -1.64 -1.14
N TYR A 57 -1.49 -1.26 0.07
CA TYR A 57 -2.73 -0.54 0.30
C TYR A 57 -2.77 0.80 -0.48
N ILE A 58 -1.71 1.61 -0.38
CA ILE A 58 -1.60 2.86 -1.16
C ILE A 58 -1.54 2.59 -2.66
N PHE A 59 -0.86 1.53 -3.09
CA PHE A 59 -0.78 1.16 -4.50
C PHE A 59 -2.17 0.85 -5.08
N ILE A 60 -2.95 0.04 -4.36
CA ILE A 60 -4.34 -0.31 -4.72
C ILE A 60 -5.20 0.96 -4.75
N LEU A 61 -5.12 1.81 -3.74
CA LEU A 61 -5.91 3.03 -3.65
C LEU A 61 -5.61 3.99 -4.81
N SER A 62 -4.33 4.15 -5.16
CA SER A 62 -3.90 4.94 -6.32
C SER A 62 -4.41 4.34 -7.64
N LEU A 63 -4.35 3.00 -7.79
CA LEU A 63 -4.91 2.32 -8.96
C LEU A 63 -6.43 2.51 -9.07
N ILE A 64 -7.17 2.49 -7.97
CA ILE A 64 -8.63 2.76 -7.96
C ILE A 64 -8.90 4.20 -8.45
N ALA A 65 -8.13 5.18 -7.99
CA ALA A 65 -8.27 6.56 -8.44
C ALA A 65 -8.02 6.69 -9.96
N VAL A 66 -6.96 6.04 -10.48
CA VAL A 66 -6.68 5.98 -11.92
C VAL A 66 -7.84 5.33 -12.69
N GLN A 67 -8.40 4.23 -12.19
CA GLN A 67 -9.57 3.57 -12.81
C GLN A 67 -10.79 4.48 -12.86
N PHE A 68 -11.03 5.26 -11.80
CA PHE A 68 -12.14 6.19 -11.75
C PHE A 68 -12.00 7.28 -12.82
N VAL A 69 -10.81 7.88 -12.95
CA VAL A 69 -10.51 8.87 -13.99
C VAL A 69 -10.65 8.27 -15.39
N PHE A 70 -10.13 7.06 -15.60
CA PHE A 70 -10.27 6.34 -16.87
C PHE A 70 -11.75 6.17 -17.25
N ARG A 71 -12.59 5.67 -16.33
CA ARG A 71 -14.03 5.46 -16.57
C ARG A 71 -14.75 6.77 -16.88
N TYR A 72 -14.44 7.83 -16.13
CA TYR A 72 -14.99 9.15 -16.40
C TYR A 72 -14.65 9.63 -17.82
N LEU A 73 -13.38 9.53 -18.21
CA LEU A 73 -12.93 9.96 -19.53
C LEU A 73 -13.50 9.09 -20.66
N THR A 74 -13.70 7.78 -20.46
CA THR A 74 -14.36 6.95 -21.47
C THR A 74 -15.79 7.39 -21.75
N LEU A 75 -16.50 7.95 -20.77
CA LEU A 75 -17.88 8.41 -20.92
C LEU A 75 -17.97 9.83 -21.50
N VAL A 76 -17.11 10.74 -21.03
CA VAL A 76 -17.21 12.17 -21.36
C VAL A 76 -16.33 12.58 -22.54
N ASN A 77 -15.13 11.99 -22.67
CA ASN A 77 -14.18 12.31 -23.72
C ASN A 77 -13.34 11.09 -24.16
N PRO A 78 -13.87 10.28 -25.09
CA PRO A 78 -13.21 9.05 -25.54
C PRO A 78 -11.80 9.25 -26.10
N ARG A 79 -11.49 10.42 -26.68
CA ARG A 79 -10.13 10.73 -27.14
C ARG A 79 -9.14 10.81 -25.97
N GLY A 80 -9.56 11.36 -24.84
CA GLY A 80 -8.76 11.40 -23.60
C GLY A 80 -8.53 10.01 -22.99
N ALA A 81 -9.47 9.08 -23.16
CA ALA A 81 -9.32 7.71 -22.69
C ALA A 81 -8.21 6.92 -23.41
N SER A 82 -7.80 7.33 -24.62
CA SER A 82 -6.71 6.70 -25.36
C SER A 82 -5.37 6.71 -24.62
N VAL A 83 -5.16 7.69 -23.73
CA VAL A 83 -3.96 7.83 -22.89
C VAL A 83 -3.80 6.70 -21.88
N PHE A 84 -4.84 5.91 -21.61
CA PHE A 84 -4.79 4.78 -20.68
C PHE A 84 -4.46 3.45 -21.38
N GLY A 85 -4.50 3.42 -22.71
CA GLY A 85 -4.19 2.24 -23.52
C GLY A 85 -2.70 2.05 -23.79
N GLY A 86 -2.30 0.82 -24.15
CA GLY A 86 -0.94 0.51 -24.58
C GLY A 86 0.15 0.96 -23.59
N LYS A 87 1.07 1.81 -24.04
CA LYS A 87 2.17 2.35 -23.21
C LYS A 87 1.68 3.23 -22.05
N GLY A 88 0.50 3.84 -22.17
CA GLY A 88 -0.09 4.66 -21.13
C GLY A 88 -0.44 3.87 -19.86
N THR A 89 -0.84 2.60 -20.00
CA THR A 89 -1.02 1.68 -18.87
C THR A 89 0.25 1.60 -18.01
N ILE A 90 1.43 1.48 -18.63
CA ILE A 90 2.70 1.40 -17.91
C ILE A 90 2.95 2.69 -17.12
N HIS A 91 2.72 3.86 -17.75
CA HIS A 91 2.88 5.15 -17.10
C HIS A 91 2.03 5.29 -15.82
N TRP A 92 0.75 4.91 -15.89
CA TRP A 92 -0.15 4.99 -14.74
C TRP A 92 0.16 3.96 -13.64
N VAL A 93 0.62 2.75 -14.00
CA VAL A 93 1.13 1.79 -13.00
C VAL A 93 2.36 2.37 -12.30
N SER A 94 3.30 2.95 -13.05
CA SER A 94 4.49 3.56 -12.46
C SER A 94 4.14 4.71 -11.52
N TYR A 95 3.17 5.55 -11.87
CA TYR A 95 2.64 6.58 -10.98
C TYR A 95 2.15 6.00 -9.65
N SER A 96 1.31 4.95 -9.71
CA SER A 96 0.82 4.30 -8.50
C SER A 96 1.95 3.66 -7.69
N PHE A 97 2.93 3.04 -8.35
CA PHE A 97 4.07 2.41 -7.70
C PHE A 97 4.94 3.43 -6.96
N VAL A 98 5.18 4.60 -7.57
CA VAL A 98 5.90 5.72 -6.93
C VAL A 98 5.15 6.18 -5.68
N SER A 99 3.82 6.34 -5.75
CA SER A 99 3.03 6.74 -4.57
C SER A 99 3.12 5.75 -3.41
N ALA A 100 3.09 4.45 -3.71
CA ALA A 100 3.24 3.38 -2.72
C ALA A 100 4.65 3.32 -2.12
N THR A 101 5.67 3.57 -2.94
CA THR A 101 7.07 3.61 -2.51
C THR A 101 7.31 4.78 -1.56
N ILE A 102 6.85 5.98 -1.91
CA ILE A 102 6.96 7.18 -1.06
C ILE A 102 6.33 6.90 0.31
N TYR A 103 5.13 6.36 0.34
CA TYR A 103 4.44 6.06 1.59
C TYR A 103 5.17 4.99 2.41
N GLY A 104 5.57 3.88 1.77
CA GLY A 104 6.30 2.80 2.43
C GLY A 104 7.63 3.25 3.00
N SER A 105 8.41 4.03 2.24
CA SER A 105 9.68 4.58 2.72
C SER A 105 9.48 5.52 3.90
N SER A 106 8.46 6.39 3.86
CA SER A 106 8.14 7.28 4.96
C SER A 106 7.75 6.49 6.21
N LEU A 107 6.94 5.44 6.06
CA LEU A 107 6.56 4.59 7.19
C LEU A 107 7.76 3.83 7.77
N PHE A 108 8.67 3.34 6.92
CA PHE A 108 9.86 2.62 7.38
C PHE A 108 10.86 3.52 8.13
N ILE A 109 11.03 4.77 7.67
CA ILE A 109 12.00 5.71 8.26
C ILE A 109 11.41 6.38 9.51
N PHE A 110 10.17 6.86 9.45
CA PHE A 110 9.55 7.66 10.51
C PHE A 110 8.66 6.85 11.46
N GLY A 111 8.29 5.62 11.10
CA GLY A 111 7.43 4.75 11.91
C GLY A 111 8.18 3.78 12.83
N GLN A 112 9.49 3.95 12.99
CA GLN A 112 10.25 3.15 13.96
C GLN A 112 9.92 3.58 15.38
N SER A 113 9.84 2.62 16.29
CA SER A 113 9.64 2.89 17.71
C SER A 113 10.92 3.46 18.32
N ASP A 114 10.74 4.43 19.22
CA ASP A 114 11.77 4.97 20.10
C ASP A 114 11.36 4.78 21.57
N ASP A 115 12.29 5.01 22.50
CA ASP A 115 12.04 4.80 23.93
C ASP A 115 10.85 5.65 24.44
N PHE A 116 10.62 6.82 23.84
CA PHE A 116 9.50 7.68 24.21
C PHE A 116 8.16 7.09 23.79
N SER A 117 8.06 6.63 22.54
CA SER A 117 6.85 6.05 21.97
C SER A 117 6.49 4.73 22.64
N ASP A 118 7.47 3.90 23.02
CA ASP A 118 7.23 2.67 23.80
C ASP A 118 6.63 2.95 25.19
N VAL A 119 7.02 4.06 25.83
CA VAL A 119 6.45 4.47 27.14
C VAL A 119 5.08 5.13 26.95
N TYR A 120 4.92 5.94 25.91
CA TYR A 120 3.68 6.65 25.62
C TYR A 120 2.52 5.71 25.24
N MET A 121 2.85 4.58 24.62
CA MET A 121 1.90 3.60 24.06
C MET A 121 1.58 2.42 24.98
N LYS A 122 2.11 2.40 26.22
CA LYS A 122 1.75 1.43 27.26
C LYS A 122 0.40 1.74 27.89
#